data_AF-A0A1H5L372-F1
#
_entry.id   AF-A0A1H5L372-F1
#
_cell.length_a   1.000
_cell.length_b   1.000
_cell.length_c   1.000
_cell.angle_alpha   90.00
_cell.angle_beta   90.00
_cell.angle_gamma   90.00
#
_symmetry.space_group_name_H-M   'P 1'
#
loop_
_entity.id
_entity.type
_entity.pdbx_description
1 polymer ?
#
loop_
_entity_poly.entity_id
_entity_poly.type
_entity_poly.pdbx_seq_one_letter_code
_entity_poly.pdbx_strand_id
1 'polypeptide(L)'
;MITPTKGIAPQRALLTVGAQIAQVLDEPMTVSQVWSRFARWRTSNGHNAAVSFSWFVLALDTLYALGAIRLEAGLIVRSVE
;
A
#
# COMPACT_ATOMS: atom_id res chain seq x y z
N MET A 1 -17.05 7.96 -17.99
CA MET A 1 -17.10 6.49 -17.88
C MET A 1 -18.05 5.97 -18.96
N ILE A 2 -17.58 5.27 -20.00
CA ILE A 2 -18.44 4.62 -21.04
C ILE A 2 -17.94 3.23 -21.50
N THR A 3 -16.86 2.69 -20.94
CA THR A 3 -16.64 1.23 -20.98
C THR A 3 -16.07 0.78 -19.63
N PRO A 4 -16.75 -0.11 -18.89
CA PRO A 4 -16.14 -0.74 -17.73
C PRO A 4 -15.14 -1.77 -18.27
N THR A 5 -13.84 -1.48 -18.23
CA THR A 5 -12.84 -2.54 -18.31
C THR A 5 -13.13 -3.47 -17.14
N LYS A 6 -13.62 -4.68 -17.45
CA LYS A 6 -14.24 -5.68 -16.56
C LYS A 6 -13.33 -6.26 -15.44
N GLY A 7 -12.35 -5.51 -14.97
CA GLY A 7 -11.55 -5.84 -13.82
C GLY A 7 -10.60 -4.69 -13.49
N ILE A 8 -10.47 -4.34 -12.22
CA ILE A 8 -9.28 -3.64 -11.78
C ILE A 8 -8.12 -4.59 -12.03
N ALA A 9 -7.16 -4.20 -12.88
CA ALA A 9 -5.97 -5.02 -13.12
C ALA A 9 -5.38 -5.43 -11.75
N PRO A 10 -5.15 -6.73 -11.47
CA PRO A 10 -4.82 -7.20 -10.12
C PRO A 10 -3.65 -6.42 -9.49
N GLN A 11 -2.68 -6.02 -10.32
CA GLN A 11 -1.51 -5.23 -9.94
C GLN A 11 -1.81 -3.83 -9.36
N ARG A 12 -3.06 -3.36 -9.51
CA ARG A 12 -3.58 -2.08 -9.01
C ARG A 12 -4.75 -2.26 -8.05
N ALA A 13 -5.20 -3.48 -7.77
CA ALA A 13 -6.23 -3.70 -6.76
C ALA A 13 -5.73 -3.20 -5.39
N LEU A 14 -6.60 -2.54 -4.62
CA LEU A 14 -6.21 -1.96 -3.32
C LEU A 14 -5.69 -3.03 -2.35
N LEU A 15 -6.25 -4.25 -2.39
CA LEU A 15 -5.76 -5.36 -1.59
C LEU A 15 -4.37 -5.82 -2.02
N THR A 16 -4.09 -5.86 -3.32
CA THR A 16 -2.75 -6.22 -3.82
C THR A 16 -1.73 -5.16 -3.47
N VAL A 17 -2.05 -3.88 -3.66
CA VAL A 17 -1.17 -2.77 -3.27
C VAL A 17 -0.99 -2.73 -1.75
N GLY A 18 -2.05 -2.94 -0.98
CA GLY A 18 -2.02 -3.01 0.48
C GLY A 18 -1.15 -4.16 0.99
N ALA A 19 -1.26 -5.36 0.40
CA ALA A 19 -0.40 -6.48 0.75
C ALA A 19 1.09 -6.18 0.47
N GLN A 20 1.40 -5.53 -0.66
CA GLN A 20 2.76 -5.09 -0.98
C GLN A 20 3.27 -4.04 0.04
N ILE A 21 2.42 -3.11 0.47
CA ILE A 21 2.75 -2.14 1.53
C ILE A 21 3.00 -2.88 2.87
N ALA A 22 2.17 -3.85 3.22
CA ALA A 22 2.32 -4.62 4.45
C ALA A 22 3.63 -5.43 4.46
N GLN A 23 4.13 -5.87 3.30
CA GLN A 23 5.41 -6.56 3.18
C GLN A 23 6.62 -5.65 3.46
N VAL A 24 6.56 -4.36 3.13
CA VAL A 24 7.64 -3.39 3.47
C VAL A 24 7.51 -2.77 4.86
N LEU A 25 6.39 -2.94 5.55
CA LEU A 25 6.17 -2.44 6.92
C LEU A 25 6.81 -3.36 7.98
N ASP A 26 8.10 -3.66 7.85
CA ASP A 26 8.84 -4.53 8.77
C ASP A 26 9.07 -3.94 10.17
N GLU A 27 9.12 -2.61 10.26
CA GLU A 27 9.28 -1.83 11.48
C GLU A 27 8.35 -0.61 11.49
N PRO A 28 8.05 0.00 12.66
CA PRO A 28 7.36 1.28 12.73
C PRO A 28 8.05 2.36 11.91
N MET A 29 7.33 2.99 10.98
CA MET A 29 7.94 3.99 10.09
C MET A 29 6.95 5.06 9.65
N THR A 30 7.47 6.24 9.33
CA THR A 30 6.65 7.36 8.83
C THR A 30 6.05 7.05 7.46
N VAL A 31 4.93 7.71 7.13
CA VAL A 31 4.28 7.59 5.81
C VAL A 31 5.26 7.79 4.64
N SER A 32 6.14 8.79 4.76
CA SER A 32 7.16 9.09 3.74
C SER A 32 8.20 7.98 3.57
N GLN A 33 8.60 7.33 4.67
CA GLN A 33 9.49 6.17 4.64
C GLN A 33 8.80 4.97 4.00
N VAL A 34 7.54 4.69 4.36
CA VAL A 34 6.75 3.62 3.72
C VAL A 34 6.67 3.85 2.23
N TRP A 35 6.29 5.04 1.78
CA TRP A 35 6.18 5.38 0.36
C TRP A 35 7.49 5.13 -0.40
N SER A 36 8.60 5.60 0.18
CA SER A 36 9.93 5.45 -0.43
C SER A 36 10.39 3.99 -0.48
N ARG A 37 10.15 3.22 0.58
CA ARG A 37 10.47 1.77 0.63
C ARG A 37 9.59 0.98 -0.33
N PHE A 38 8.29 1.24 -0.33
CA PHE A 38 7.31 0.61 -1.22
C PHE A 38 7.67 0.82 -2.70
N ALA A 39 8.00 2.06 -3.10
CA ALA A 39 8.38 2.36 -4.48
C ALA A 39 9.65 1.58 -4.90
N ARG A 40 10.67 1.54 -4.05
CA ARG A 40 11.89 0.75 -4.31
C ARG A 40 11.59 -0.75 -4.38
N TRP A 41 10.85 -1.27 -3.41
CA TRP A 41 10.48 -2.68 -3.33
C TRP A 41 9.70 -3.12 -4.57
N ARG A 42 8.75 -2.32 -5.06
CA ARG A 42 8.01 -2.63 -6.30
C ARG A 42 8.91 -2.72 -7.52
N THR A 43 9.83 -1.78 -7.68
CA THR A 43 10.81 -1.81 -8.78
C THR A 43 11.69 -3.05 -8.71
N SER A 44 12.22 -3.38 -7.52
CA SER A 44 13.05 -4.57 -7.31
C SER A 44 12.32 -5.89 -7.52
N ASN A 45 10.99 -5.93 -7.35
CA ASN A 45 10.15 -7.12 -7.52
C ASN A 45 9.38 -7.15 -8.86
N GLY A 46 9.76 -6.31 -9.84
CA GLY A 46 9.17 -6.33 -11.19
C GLY A 46 7.73 -5.81 -11.27
N HIS A 47 7.25 -5.10 -10.24
CA HIS A 47 5.90 -4.53 -10.19
C HIS A 47 5.84 -3.15 -10.86
N ASN A 48 5.99 -3.13 -12.19
CA ASN A 48 6.17 -1.91 -12.98
C ASN A 48 4.91 -1.05 -13.18
N ALA A 49 3.73 -1.54 -12.81
CA ALA A 49 2.51 -0.73 -12.91
C ALA A 49 2.60 0.48 -11.97
N ALA A 50 2.41 1.69 -12.51
CA ALA A 50 2.49 2.90 -11.72
C ALA A 50 1.38 2.93 -10.64
N VAL A 51 1.77 3.24 -9.41
CA VAL A 51 0.88 3.53 -8.29
C VAL A 51 1.04 5.01 -7.98
N SER A 52 -0.04 5.78 -8.03
CA SER A 52 0.00 7.18 -7.62
C SER A 52 0.10 7.28 -6.10
N PHE A 53 0.61 8.40 -5.60
CA PHE A 53 0.64 8.64 -4.15
C PHE A 53 -0.77 8.60 -3.54
N SER A 54 -1.78 9.14 -4.23
CA SER A 54 -3.19 9.06 -3.81
C SER A 54 -3.71 7.62 -3.71
N TRP A 55 -3.29 6.73 -4.61
CA TRP A 55 -3.69 5.31 -4.55
C TRP A 55 -3.00 4.58 -3.40
N PHE A 56 -1.75 4.96 -3.10
CA PHE A 56 -1.02 4.49 -1.94
C PHE A 56 -1.68 4.92 -0.62
N VAL A 57 -2.08 6.18 -0.50
CA VAL A 57 -2.83 6.67 0.68
C VAL A 57 -4.14 5.90 0.84
N LEU A 58 -4.90 5.71 -0.25
CA LEU A 58 -6.14 4.93 -0.20
C LEU A 58 -5.91 3.46 0.21
N ALA A 59 -4.78 2.87 -0.19
CA ALA A 59 -4.40 1.53 0.25
C ALA A 59 -4.04 1.49 1.74
N LEU A 60 -3.37 2.53 2.28
CA LEU A 60 -3.15 2.67 3.72
C LEU A 60 -4.47 2.81 4.48
N ASP A 61 -5.38 3.65 3.99
CA ASP A 61 -6.72 3.81 4.59
C ASP A 61 -7.48 2.49 4.60
N THR A 62 -7.36 1.70 3.52
CA THR A 62 -7.95 0.36 3.43
C THR A 62 -7.35 -0.57 4.48
N LEU A 63 -6.02 -0.62 4.61
CA LEU A 63 -5.35 -1.44 5.62
C LEU A 63 -5.72 -1.02 7.05
N TYR A 64 -5.83 0.28 7.30
CA TYR A 64 -6.25 0.82 8.59
C TYR A 64 -7.70 0.45 8.91
N ALA A 65 -8.61 0.60 7.94
CA ALA A 65 -10.01 0.21 8.07
C ALA A 65 -10.18 -1.30 8.32
N LEU A 66 -9.28 -2.13 7.78
CA LEU A 66 -9.21 -3.57 8.04
C LEU A 66 -8.54 -3.92 9.37
N GLY A 67 -8.05 -2.94 10.13
CA GLY A 67 -7.32 -3.16 11.38
C GLY A 67 -5.92 -3.73 11.20
N ALA A 68 -5.40 -3.85 9.97
CA ALA A 68 -4.10 -4.45 9.68
C ALA A 68 -2.91 -3.52 10.03
N ILE A 69 -3.15 -2.21 10.11
CA ILE A 69 -2.16 -1.21 10.52
C ILE A 69 -2.79 -0.19 11.45
N ARG A 70 -1.96 0.49 12.25
CA ARG A 70 -2.33 1.59 13.14
C ARG A 70 -1.37 2.75 12.93
N LEU A 71 -1.86 3.96 13.25
CA LEU A 71 -1.04 5.17 13.27
C LEU A 71 -0.76 5.55 14.73
N GLU A 72 0.49 5.44 15.15
CA GLU A 72 0.94 5.72 16.51
C GLU A 72 2.05 6.75 16.49
N ALA A 73 1.86 7.91 17.14
CA ALA A 73 2.86 8.98 17.21
C ALA A 73 3.46 9.37 15.84
N GLY A 74 2.66 9.35 14.77
CA GLY A 74 3.10 9.67 13.40
C GLY A 74 3.78 8.53 12.64
N LEU A 75 3.85 7.33 13.23
CA LEU A 75 4.41 6.12 12.63
C LEU A 75 3.30 5.14 12.26
N ILE A 76 3.43 4.50 11.11
CA ILE A 76 2.61 3.37 10.71
C ILE A 76 3.19 2.12 11.37
N VAL A 77 2.35 1.42 12.12
CA VAL A 77 2.68 0.20 12.87
C VAL A 77 1.78 -0.94 12.39
N ARG A 78 2.34 -2.13 12.15
CA ARG A 78 1.51 -3.32 11.86
C ARG A 78 0.74 -3.73 13.10
N SER A 79 -0.53 -4.09 12.93
CA SER A 79 -1.28 -4.79 13.95
C SER A 79 -0.85 -6.25 13.92
N VAL A 80 -0.17 -6.68 14.98
CA VAL A 80 0.15 -8.08 15.20
C VAL A 80 -0.96 -8.59 16.12
N GLU A 81 -1.89 -9.37 15.56
CA GLU A 81 -2.68 -10.30 16.37
C GLU A 81 -1.83 -11.53 16.71
#